data_AF-A0AA38U890-F1
#
_entry.id   AF-A0AA38U890-F1
#
_cell.length_a   1.000
_cell.length_b   1.000
_cell.length_c   1.000
_cell.angle_alpha   90.00
_cell.angle_beta   90.00
_cell.angle_gamma   90.00
#
_symmetry.space_group_name_H-M   'P 1'
#
loop_
_entity.id
_entity.type
_entity.pdbx_description
1 polymer ?
#
loop_
_entity_poly.entity_id
_entity_poly.type
_entity_poly.pdbx_seq_one_letter_code
_entity_poly.pdbx_strand_id
1 'polypeptide(L)'
;MIGVCRERGDQSGVEFWSYGLNVTEILGDNGMSDEEDDVREVEVEGVKVKQNVKVVLQSYWRHPDFNDLFNIMGQAPVLEKLIFHRAGAGRIPRIRSNKLSHRSPPTDLPREFFREEFLEPLFPHELMELKLAEYSFNRVSFQGYNPNTTPEAGSSATPNMGIGTTAPGEGGSAMDVE
;
A
#
# COMPACT_ATOMS: atom_id res chain seq x y z
N MET A 1 2.98 -3.36 13.56
CA MET A 1 2.46 -2.00 13.31
C MET A 1 1.04 -1.82 13.79
N ILE A 2 0.04 -2.58 13.30
CA ILE A 2 -1.36 -2.47 13.74
C ILE A 2 -1.49 -2.48 15.28
N GLY A 3 -0.85 -3.45 15.96
CA GLY A 3 -0.87 -3.53 17.43
C GLY A 3 -0.30 -2.28 18.11
N VAL A 4 0.79 -1.72 17.60
CA VAL A 4 1.40 -0.51 18.15
C VAL A 4 0.53 0.72 17.94
N CYS A 5 -0.12 0.85 16.78
CA CYS A 5 -1.09 1.93 16.56
C CYS A 5 -2.29 1.81 17.52
N ARG A 6 -2.78 0.59 17.81
CA ARG A 6 -3.85 0.35 18.80
C ARG A 6 -3.42 0.75 20.21
N GLU A 7 -2.22 0.36 20.64
CA GLU A 7 -1.67 0.72 21.95
C GLU A 7 -1.53 2.24 22.13
N ARG A 8 -1.28 2.97 21.03
CA ARG A 8 -1.16 4.44 21.01
C ARG A 8 -2.48 5.18 20.78
N GLY A 9 -3.59 4.47 20.54
CA GLY A 9 -4.87 5.08 20.18
C GLY A 9 -4.87 5.76 18.80
N ASP A 10 -3.94 5.41 17.91
CA ASP A 10 -3.82 5.96 16.56
C ASP A 10 -4.70 5.17 15.58
N GLN A 11 -5.96 5.58 15.47
CA GLN A 11 -6.95 4.93 14.62
C GLN A 11 -6.60 5.01 13.12
N SER A 12 -6.07 6.16 12.67
CA SER A 12 -5.64 6.35 11.28
C SER A 12 -4.50 5.40 10.90
N GLY A 13 -3.54 5.20 11.80
CA GLY A 13 -2.48 4.21 11.62
C GLY A 13 -3.02 2.79 11.55
N VAL A 14 -3.98 2.43 12.42
CA VAL A 14 -4.65 1.11 12.37
C VAL A 14 -5.30 0.87 11.00
N GLU A 15 -6.04 1.85 10.49
CA GLU A 15 -6.69 1.76 9.18
C GLU A 15 -5.69 1.61 8.04
N PHE A 16 -4.65 2.45 8.02
CA PHE A 16 -3.59 2.39 7.02
C PHE A 16 -2.90 1.02 6.99
N TRP A 17 -2.45 0.53 8.15
CA TRP A 17 -1.72 -0.75 8.22
C TRP A 17 -2.63 -1.95 7.95
N SER A 18 -3.91 -1.88 8.32
CA SER A 18 -4.88 -2.93 8.02
C SER A 18 -5.20 -2.97 6.52
N TYR A 19 -5.34 -1.80 5.88
CA TYR A 19 -5.50 -1.71 4.43
C TYR A 19 -4.28 -2.27 3.70
N GLY A 20 -3.07 -1.87 4.12
CA GLY A 20 -1.83 -2.39 3.55
C GLY A 20 -1.71 -3.91 3.65
N LEU A 21 -2.07 -4.49 4.81
CA LEU A 21 -2.09 -5.93 5.00
C LEU A 21 -3.08 -6.63 4.05
N ASN A 22 -4.32 -6.13 3.96
CA ASN A 22 -5.34 -6.69 3.07
C ASN A 22 -4.88 -6.66 1.59
N VAL A 23 -4.30 -5.55 1.15
CA VAL A 23 -3.70 -5.43 -0.19
C VAL A 23 -2.60 -6.46 -0.42
N THR A 24 -1.70 -6.68 0.56
CA THR A 24 -0.63 -7.68 0.43
C THR A 24 -1.16 -9.11 0.38
N GLU A 25 -2.21 -9.42 1.15
CA GLU A 25 -2.84 -10.74 1.16
C GLU A 25 -3.52 -11.05 -0.18
N ILE A 26 -4.21 -10.07 -0.77
CA ILE A 26 -4.86 -10.21 -2.08
C ILE A 26 -3.82 -10.39 -3.19
N LEU A 27 -2.75 -9.58 -3.20
CA LEU A 27 -1.72 -9.64 -4.24
C LEU A 27 -0.88 -10.93 -4.18
N GLY A 28 -0.64 -11.43 -2.96
CA GLY A 28 0.27 -12.54 -2.71
C GLY A 28 1.70 -12.30 -3.24
N ASP A 29 2.51 -13.35 -3.26
CA ASP A 29 3.91 -13.28 -3.69
C ASP A 29 4.06 -12.92 -5.18
N ASN A 30 3.05 -13.29 -5.98
CA ASN A 30 3.05 -13.05 -7.42
C ASN A 30 2.68 -11.59 -7.78
N GLY A 31 1.98 -10.89 -6.91
CA GLY A 31 1.60 -9.49 -7.09
C GLY A 31 2.65 -8.48 -6.62
N MET A 32 3.75 -8.94 -6.02
CA MET A 32 4.84 -8.08 -5.54
C MET A 32 5.75 -7.60 -6.69
N SER A 33 6.35 -6.42 -6.48
CA SER A 33 7.31 -5.84 -7.44
C SER A 33 8.57 -6.69 -7.54
N ASP A 34 9.10 -6.76 -8.74
CA ASP A 34 10.39 -7.40 -9.01
C ASP A 34 11.56 -6.51 -8.56
N GLU A 35 12.69 -7.12 -8.19
CA GLU A 35 13.88 -6.42 -7.68
C GLU A 35 15.14 -6.84 -8.45
N GLU A 36 15.84 -5.88 -9.07
CA GLU A 36 17.15 -6.08 -9.68
C GLU A 36 18.28 -5.69 -8.71
N ASP A 37 19.43 -6.37 -8.78
CA ASP A 37 20.65 -5.95 -8.09
C ASP A 37 21.40 -4.89 -8.91
N ASP A 38 21.79 -3.78 -8.27
CA ASP A 38 22.56 -2.70 -8.88
C ASP A 38 23.61 -2.17 -7.88
N VAL A 39 24.63 -1.48 -8.37
CA VAL A 39 25.66 -0.84 -7.55
C VAL A 39 25.70 0.64 -7.88
N ARG A 40 25.39 1.49 -6.90
CA ARG A 40 25.39 2.95 -7.10
C ARG A 40 26.38 3.64 -6.21
N GLU A 41 26.95 4.73 -6.70
CA GLU A 41 27.72 5.65 -5.89
C GLU A 41 26.76 6.49 -5.04
N VAL A 42 26.85 6.31 -3.74
CA VAL A 42 26.10 7.07 -2.74
C VAL A 42 27.09 7.94 -1.99
N GLU A 43 26.77 9.21 -1.83
CA GLU A 43 27.53 10.13 -0.99
C GLU A 43 27.08 9.96 0.46
N VAL A 44 27.96 9.40 1.29
CA VAL A 44 27.73 9.25 2.73
C VAL A 44 28.76 10.13 3.42
N GLU A 45 28.30 11.16 4.12
CA GLU A 45 29.16 12.08 4.89
C GLU A 45 30.26 12.76 4.04
N GLY A 46 29.94 13.10 2.79
CA GLY A 46 30.87 13.75 1.86
C GLY A 46 31.85 12.79 1.15
N VAL A 47 31.75 11.48 1.42
CA VAL A 47 32.56 10.45 0.75
C VAL A 47 31.68 9.66 -0.22
N LYS A 48 32.11 9.58 -1.48
CA LYS A 48 31.45 8.73 -2.49
C LYS A 48 31.80 7.28 -2.25
N VAL A 49 30.82 6.48 -1.85
CA VAL A 49 30.98 5.04 -1.61
C VAL A 49 30.10 4.28 -2.59
N LYS A 50 30.63 3.19 -3.16
CA LYS A 50 29.82 2.26 -3.95
C LYS A 50 28.99 1.39 -3.01
N GLN A 51 27.68 1.52 -3.08
CA GLN A 51 26.74 0.77 -2.26
C GLN A 51 25.88 -0.13 -3.15
N ASN A 52 25.72 -1.38 -2.74
CA ASN A 52 24.76 -2.29 -3.36
C ASN A 52 23.35 -1.78 -3.05
N VAL A 53 22.51 -1.68 -4.07
CA VAL A 53 21.12 -1.24 -3.97
C VAL A 53 20.23 -2.26 -4.66
N LYS A 54 19.01 -2.42 -4.15
CA LYS A 54 17.95 -3.17 -4.83
C LYS A 54 17.10 -2.20 -5.64
N VAL A 55 17.05 -2.37 -6.95
CA VAL A 55 16.23 -1.55 -7.84
C VAL A 55 14.86 -2.19 -7.97
N VAL A 56 13.85 -1.54 -7.41
CA VAL A 56 12.46 -2.02 -7.47
C VAL A 56 11.86 -1.58 -8.80
N LEU A 57 11.39 -2.56 -9.57
CA LEU A 57 10.72 -2.36 -10.85
C LEU A 57 9.22 -2.09 -10.64
N GLN A 58 8.63 -1.31 -11.55
CA GLN A 58 7.19 -1.06 -11.56
C GLN A 58 6.47 -2.16 -12.33
N SER A 59 5.45 -2.78 -11.73
CA SER A 59 4.60 -3.71 -12.45
C SER A 59 3.77 -2.95 -13.49
N TYR A 60 3.87 -3.35 -14.76
CA TYR A 60 3.20 -2.67 -15.87
C TYR A 60 1.67 -2.75 -15.79
N TRP A 61 1.13 -3.81 -15.21
CA TRP A 61 -0.31 -4.04 -15.06
C TRP A 61 -0.92 -3.41 -13.79
N ARG A 62 -0.12 -3.20 -12.73
CA ARG A 62 -0.63 -2.84 -11.40
C ARG A 62 -0.94 -1.35 -11.30
N HIS A 63 -2.08 -1.01 -10.72
CA HIS A 63 -2.49 0.38 -10.52
C HIS A 63 -1.44 1.19 -9.73
N PRO A 64 -1.12 2.44 -10.12
CA PRO A 64 -0.07 3.24 -9.49
C PRO A 64 -0.29 3.54 -8.00
N ASP A 65 -1.55 3.66 -7.53
CA ASP A 65 -1.86 3.92 -6.11
C ASP A 65 -1.20 2.90 -5.15
N PHE A 66 -1.06 1.64 -5.57
CA PHE A 66 -0.41 0.61 -4.76
C PHE A 66 1.10 0.83 -4.64
N ASN A 67 1.72 1.50 -5.62
CA ASN A 67 3.12 1.86 -5.50
C ASN A 67 3.29 2.80 -4.31
N ASP A 68 2.49 3.85 -4.18
CA ASP A 68 2.61 4.82 -3.09
C ASP A 68 2.39 4.16 -1.73
N LEU A 69 1.36 3.33 -1.62
CA LEU A 69 1.12 2.49 -0.44
C LEU A 69 2.38 1.70 -0.04
N PHE A 70 2.95 0.94 -0.96
CA PHE A 70 4.16 0.15 -0.68
C PHE A 70 5.37 1.03 -0.41
N ASN A 71 5.37 2.30 -0.83
CA ASN A 71 6.48 3.22 -0.58
C ASN A 71 6.49 3.56 0.90
N ILE A 72 5.32 3.97 1.37
CA ILE A 72 5.06 4.34 2.76
C ILE A 72 5.31 3.13 3.66
N MET A 73 4.78 1.96 3.31
CA MET A 73 5.03 0.73 4.06
C MET A 73 6.51 0.33 4.09
N GLY A 74 7.25 0.55 2.99
CA GLY A 74 8.69 0.26 2.91
C GLY A 74 9.55 1.13 3.84
N GLN A 75 9.03 2.28 4.29
CA GLN A 75 9.68 3.19 5.23
C GLN A 75 9.45 2.81 6.70
N ALA A 76 8.51 1.92 7.02
CA ALA A 76 8.16 1.55 8.40
C ALA A 76 9.36 1.27 9.32
N PRO A 77 10.41 0.54 8.89
CA PRO A 77 11.58 0.27 9.73
C PRO A 77 12.35 1.52 10.17
N VAL A 78 12.30 2.59 9.35
CA VAL A 78 12.93 3.88 9.68
C VAL A 78 12.09 4.62 10.71
N LEU A 79 10.77 4.51 10.61
CA LEU A 79 9.81 5.22 11.46
C LEU A 79 9.76 4.64 12.87
N GLU A 80 9.74 3.31 13.00
CA GLU A 80 9.59 2.64 14.29
C GLU A 80 10.82 1.83 14.66
N LYS A 81 11.92 2.54 14.93
CA LYS A 81 13.21 1.94 15.33
C LYS A 81 13.11 1.05 16.58
N LEU A 82 12.11 1.27 17.43
CA LEU A 82 11.84 0.47 18.62
C LEU A 82 11.30 -0.93 18.27
N ILE A 83 10.48 -1.03 17.23
CA ILE A 83 9.91 -2.31 16.77
C ILE A 83 10.89 -3.01 15.83
N PHE A 84 11.50 -2.24 14.94
CA PHE A 84 12.40 -2.75 13.91
C PHE A 84 13.86 -2.60 14.34
N HIS A 85 14.19 -3.09 15.54
CA HIS A 85 15.58 -3.16 15.97
C HIS A 85 16.27 -4.33 15.26
N ARG A 86 17.20 -4.03 14.36
CA ARG A 86 18.00 -5.05 13.69
C ARG A 86 19.41 -5.09 14.26
N ALA A 87 19.77 -6.23 14.85
CA ALA A 87 21.17 -6.57 15.08
C ALA A 87 21.79 -7.09 13.77
N GLY A 88 22.96 -6.57 13.39
CA GLY A 88 23.74 -7.06 12.25
C GLY A 88 23.89 -6.08 11.08
N ALA A 89 24.15 -6.63 9.88
CA ALA A 89 24.45 -5.83 8.69
C ALA A 89 23.30 -4.88 8.32
N GLY A 90 23.68 -3.67 7.88
CA GLY A 90 22.74 -2.64 7.45
C GLY A 90 21.79 -3.12 6.34
N ARG A 91 20.60 -2.54 6.29
CA ARG A 91 19.63 -2.83 5.22
C ARG A 91 20.20 -2.39 3.88
N ILE A 92 20.10 -3.27 2.88
CA ILE A 92 20.38 -2.89 1.49
C ILE A 92 19.31 -1.88 1.07
N PRO A 93 19.68 -0.65 0.69
CA PRO A 93 18.73 0.36 0.28
C PRO A 93 17.95 -0.10 -0.95
N ARG A 94 16.65 0.19 -0.96
CA ARG A 94 15.77 -0.07 -2.11
C ARG A 94 15.52 1.25 -2.84
N ILE A 95 15.85 1.29 -4.12
CA ILE A 95 15.62 2.46 -4.97
C ILE A 95 14.54 2.09 -5.97
N ARG A 96 13.48 2.88 -6.02
CA ARG A 96 12.42 2.69 -7.00
C ARG A 96 12.84 3.28 -8.33
N SER A 97 12.60 2.53 -9.39
CA SER A 97 12.89 2.96 -10.75
C SER A 97 11.61 3.19 -11.55
N ASN A 98 11.74 3.86 -12.68
CA ASN A 98 10.69 3.94 -13.70
C ASN A 98 10.76 2.79 -14.71
N LYS A 99 11.64 1.81 -14.48
CA LYS A 99 11.71 0.61 -15.32
C LYS A 99 10.47 -0.25 -15.07
N LEU A 100 9.88 -0.73 -16.15
CA LEU A 100 8.74 -1.63 -16.09
C LEU A 100 9.23 -3.08 -15.98
N SER A 101 8.65 -3.83 -15.04
CA SER A 101 8.71 -5.29 -15.04
C SER A 101 7.58 -5.80 -15.93
N HIS A 102 7.89 -6.74 -16.82
CA HIS A 102 6.92 -7.41 -17.71
C HIS A 102 6.38 -8.72 -17.11
N ARG A 103 6.51 -8.91 -15.80
CA ARG A 103 5.95 -10.07 -15.11
C ARG A 103 4.42 -10.10 -15.25
N SER A 104 3.88 -11.21 -15.73
CA SER A 104 2.44 -11.41 -15.85
C SER A 104 1.71 -11.20 -14.52
N PRO A 105 0.49 -10.62 -14.55
CA PRO A 105 -0.32 -10.48 -13.35
C PRO A 105 -0.75 -11.85 -12.77
N PRO A 106 -0.98 -11.94 -11.45
CA PRO A 106 -1.71 -13.04 -10.85
C PRO A 106 -3.14 -13.15 -11.39
N THR A 107 -3.71 -14.35 -11.34
CA THR A 107 -5.15 -14.56 -11.59
C THR A 107 -5.97 -14.19 -10.36
N ASP A 108 -7.28 -14.07 -10.52
CA ASP A 108 -8.23 -13.91 -9.41
C ASP A 108 -8.05 -12.61 -8.61
N LEU A 109 -7.52 -11.57 -9.25
CA LEU A 109 -7.42 -10.23 -8.69
C LEU A 109 -8.65 -9.38 -9.04
N PRO A 110 -9.10 -8.51 -8.12
CA PRO A 110 -10.14 -7.52 -8.43
C PRO A 110 -9.68 -6.55 -9.52
N ARG A 111 -10.64 -6.05 -10.31
CA ARG A 111 -10.38 -5.12 -11.42
C ARG A 111 -9.60 -3.88 -10.97
N GLU A 112 -9.85 -3.41 -9.74
CA GLU A 112 -9.24 -2.19 -9.19
C GLU A 112 -7.72 -2.30 -8.96
N PHE A 113 -7.17 -3.53 -8.96
CA PHE A 113 -5.73 -3.76 -8.89
C PHE A 113 -5.00 -3.48 -10.20
N PHE A 114 -5.74 -3.41 -11.31
CA PHE A 114 -5.20 -3.21 -12.64
C PHE A 114 -5.27 -1.75 -13.08
N ARG A 115 -4.35 -1.38 -13.96
CA ARG A 115 -4.43 -0.15 -14.76
C ARG A 115 -5.49 -0.30 -15.84
N GLU A 116 -6.24 0.77 -16.09
CA GLU A 116 -7.21 0.76 -17.19
C GLU A 116 -6.48 0.59 -18.53
N GLU A 117 -5.33 1.23 -18.69
CA GLU A 117 -4.48 1.13 -19.88
C GLU A 117 -3.92 -0.28 -20.11
N PHE A 118 -3.90 -1.11 -19.06
CA PHE A 118 -3.54 -2.53 -19.19
C PHE A 118 -4.74 -3.38 -19.61
N LEU A 119 -5.95 -3.07 -19.14
CA LEU A 119 -7.15 -3.87 -19.42
C LEU A 119 -7.81 -3.55 -20.76
N GLU A 120 -7.81 -2.28 -21.17
CA GLU A 120 -8.44 -1.81 -22.42
C GLU A 120 -7.96 -2.51 -23.69
N PRO A 121 -6.65 -2.75 -23.91
CA PRO A 121 -6.17 -3.36 -25.14
C PRO A 121 -6.34 -4.90 -25.17
N LEU A 122 -6.74 -5.53 -24.06
CA LEU A 122 -6.82 -6.98 -23.98
C LEU A 122 -8.03 -7.52 -24.76
N PHE A 123 -7.80 -8.61 -25.49
CA PHE A 123 -8.87 -9.33 -26.14
C PHE A 123 -9.77 -10.03 -25.12
N PRO A 124 -11.04 -10.34 -25.47
CA PRO A 124 -11.95 -11.02 -24.55
C PRO A 124 -11.41 -12.34 -23.98
N HIS A 125 -10.60 -13.09 -24.74
CA HIS A 125 -10.00 -14.32 -24.26
C HIS A 125 -8.87 -14.08 -23.23
N GLU A 126 -8.05 -13.06 -23.42
CA GLU A 126 -7.01 -12.66 -22.47
C GLU A 126 -7.62 -12.16 -21.15
N LEU A 127 -8.74 -11.42 -21.23
CA LEU A 127 -9.52 -11.01 -20.06
C LEU A 127 -10.12 -12.21 -19.30
N MET A 128 -10.52 -13.26 -20.00
CA MET A 128 -11.01 -14.49 -19.36
C MET A 128 -9.87 -15.26 -18.68
N GLU A 129 -8.66 -15.27 -19.26
CA GLU A 129 -7.48 -15.91 -18.66
C GLU A 129 -7.04 -15.26 -17.35
N LEU A 130 -7.21 -13.93 -17.23
CA LEU A 130 -6.98 -13.18 -16.00
C LEU A 130 -7.89 -13.63 -14.84
N LYS A 131 -9.07 -14.20 -15.14
CA LYS A 131 -10.08 -14.59 -14.16
C LYS A 131 -10.31 -13.50 -13.13
N LEU A 132 -10.73 -12.32 -13.58
CA LEU A 132 -10.97 -11.19 -12.66
C LEU A 132 -11.91 -11.62 -11.53
N ALA A 133 -11.58 -11.23 -10.31
CA ALA A 133 -12.41 -11.55 -9.17
C ALA A 133 -13.79 -10.89 -9.28
N GLU A 134 -14.83 -11.56 -8.80
CA GLU A 134 -16.20 -11.06 -8.84
C GLU A 134 -16.48 -9.98 -7.78
N TYR A 135 -15.63 -9.88 -6.75
CA TYR A 135 -15.77 -8.88 -5.70
C TYR A 135 -15.05 -7.58 -6.06
N SER A 136 -15.60 -6.46 -5.59
CA SER A 136 -14.96 -5.16 -5.71
C SER A 136 -14.04 -4.89 -4.53
N PHE A 137 -12.98 -4.14 -4.80
CA PHE A 137 -12.06 -3.67 -3.77
C PHE A 137 -12.07 -2.14 -3.69
N ASN A 138 -12.23 -1.58 -2.49
CA ASN A 138 -12.19 -0.13 -2.31
C ASN A 138 -10.76 0.39 -2.44
N ARG A 139 -10.39 0.86 -3.64
CA ARG A 139 -9.07 1.42 -3.91
C ARG A 139 -8.95 2.82 -3.31
N VAL A 140 -7.95 2.98 -2.44
CA VAL A 140 -7.59 4.27 -1.84
C VAL A 140 -6.30 4.80 -2.47
N SER A 141 -6.30 6.08 -2.83
CA SER A 141 -5.08 6.77 -3.28
C SER A 141 -4.30 7.33 -2.09
N PHE A 142 -2.99 7.11 -2.08
CA PHE A 142 -2.05 7.62 -1.07
C PHE A 142 -1.11 8.68 -1.65
N GLN A 143 -1.46 9.24 -2.80
CA GLN A 143 -0.66 10.27 -3.44
C GLN A 143 -0.49 11.48 -2.50
N GLY A 144 0.75 11.80 -2.15
CA GLY A 144 1.08 12.89 -1.23
C GLY A 144 0.82 12.62 0.25
N TYR A 145 0.38 11.42 0.63
CA TYR A 145 0.23 11.04 2.03
C TYR A 145 1.61 10.85 2.68
N ASN A 146 1.82 11.51 3.82
CA ASN A 146 3.02 11.34 4.63
C ASN A 146 2.62 10.91 6.04
N PRO A 147 2.96 9.68 6.48
CA PRO A 147 2.63 9.24 7.83
C PRO A 147 3.35 10.02 8.94
N ASN A 148 4.33 10.87 8.58
CA ASN A 148 5.12 11.68 9.54
C ASN A 148 4.56 13.07 9.78
N THR A 149 3.56 13.53 9.01
CA THR A 149 2.92 14.81 9.30
C THR A 149 1.95 14.59 10.45
N THR A 150 2.33 15.02 11.65
CA THR A 150 1.39 15.14 12.77
C THR A 150 0.19 15.93 12.27
N PRO A 151 -1.06 15.43 12.42
CA PRO A 151 -2.21 16.19 12.01
C PRO A 151 -2.27 17.47 12.86
N GLU A 152 -1.96 18.62 12.25
CA GLU A 152 -2.31 19.90 12.86
C GLU A 152 -3.82 19.91 13.05
N ALA A 153 -4.26 20.27 14.26
CA ALA A 153 -5.66 20.33 14.64
C ALA A 153 -6.45 21.19 13.61
N GLY A 154 -7.10 20.53 12.65
CA GLY A 154 -7.89 21.18 11.60
C GLY A 154 -7.54 20.84 10.15
N SER A 155 -6.45 20.11 9.86
CA SER A 155 -6.11 19.70 8.49
C SER A 155 -6.40 18.22 8.25
N SER A 156 -7.36 17.92 7.35
CA SER A 156 -7.69 16.57 6.92
C SER A 156 -6.60 16.02 5.98
N ALA A 157 -5.43 15.70 6.54
CA ALA A 157 -4.38 14.94 5.85
C ALA A 157 -4.63 13.42 5.91
N THR A 158 -5.82 13.00 6.34
CA THR A 158 -6.27 11.62 6.25
C THR A 158 -6.73 11.34 4.82
N PRO A 159 -6.22 10.29 4.14
CA PRO A 159 -6.87 9.81 2.94
C PRO A 159 -8.32 9.50 3.28
N ASN A 160 -9.25 9.90 2.40
CA ASN A 160 -10.67 9.67 2.62
C ASN A 160 -10.95 8.16 2.51
N MET A 161 -10.80 7.44 3.63
CA MET A 161 -10.99 5.99 3.73
C MET A 161 -12.47 5.59 3.69
N GLY A 162 -13.40 6.55 3.55
CA GLY A 162 -14.78 6.34 3.12
C GLY A 162 -15.50 5.17 3.80
N ILE A 163 -15.57 5.14 5.13
CA ILE A 163 -16.44 4.19 5.82
C ILE A 163 -17.79 4.87 6.04
N GLY A 164 -18.78 4.49 5.23
CA GLY A 164 -20.18 4.80 5.48
C GLY A 164 -20.59 4.23 6.84
N THR A 165 -20.63 5.11 7.85
CA THR A 165 -21.22 4.78 9.15
C THR A 165 -22.73 4.69 8.96
N THR A 166 -23.26 3.49 8.75
CA THR A 166 -24.68 3.22 8.95
C THR A 166 -24.95 3.30 10.45
N ALA A 167 -25.53 4.43 10.88
CA ALA A 167 -26.05 4.59 12.22
C ALA A 167 -27.14 3.53 12.49
N PRO A 168 -27.19 2.92 13.69
CA PRO A 168 -28.34 2.12 14.09
C PRO A 168 -29.52 3.07 14.31
N GLY A 169 -30.61 2.83 13.58
CA GLY A 169 -31.85 3.57 13.74
C GLY A 169 -32.44 3.36 15.13
N GLU A 170 -32.55 4.44 15.91
CA GLU A 170 -33.42 4.50 17.08
C GLU A 170 -34.87 4.46 16.61
N GLY A 171 -35.50 3.30 16.76
CA GLY A 171 -36.90 3.05 16.44
C GLY A 171 -37.73 2.84 17.70
N GLY A 172 -38.42 3.89 18.14
CA GLY A 172 -39.80 3.80 18.62
C GLY A 172 -40.05 3.38 20.08
N SER A 173 -40.01 4.36 20.98
CA SER A 173 -40.82 4.35 22.19
C SER A 173 -42.19 4.98 21.88
N ALA A 174 -43.28 4.22 22.04
CA ALA A 174 -44.66 4.72 22.04
C ALA A 174 -45.47 3.81 22.98
N MET A 175 -45.73 4.29 24.19
CA MET A 175 -47.02 4.85 24.64
C MET A 175 -47.96 3.78 25.19
N ASP A 176 -47.95 3.68 26.53
CA ASP A 176 -49.09 3.31 27.36
C ASP A 176 -50.32 4.16 26.99
N VAL A 177 -51.46 3.50 26.79
CA VAL A 177 -52.79 4.09 26.94
C VAL A 177 -53.63 3.05 27.70
N GLU A 178 -54.33 3.56 28.71
CA GLU A 178 -55.11 2.89 29.76
C GLU A 178 -56.08 1.79 29.31
#